data_AF-A0A4Q3BEA1-F1
#
_entry.id   AF-A0A4Q3BEA1-F1
#
_cell.length_a   1.000
_cell.length_b   1.000
_cell.length_c   1.000
_cell.angle_alpha   90.00
_cell.angle_beta   90.00
_cell.angle_gamma   90.00
#
_symmetry.space_group_name_H-M   'P 1'
#
loop_
_entity.id
_entity.type
_entity.pdbx_description
1 polymer ?
#
loop_
_entity_poly.entity_id
_entity_poly.type
_entity_poly.pdbx_seq_one_letter_code
_entity_poly.pdbx_strand_id
1 'polypeptide(L)'
;MKSIFIPVFFILISVTCVAQHPADTVFAGKKVITLSAVVIDKNLNVPGFINKIKADTSYYKAFKNLRVLGFTAINDIRMNDKRGDLKASLISKTKQLRQNNCRTMQVLSEESTGDFYNDDKSYNYYTAQMYASLFFTNGSVCGETNIVGNTEFST
;
A
#
# COMPACT_ATOMS: atom_id res chain seq x y z
N MET A 1 -53.16 -51.01 -16.18
CA MET A 1 -52.64 -50.87 -14.80
C MET A 1 -51.30 -50.15 -14.85
N LYS A 2 -51.22 -49.00 -14.16
CA LYS A 2 -50.07 -48.44 -13.41
C LYS A 2 -48.73 -48.28 -14.17
N SER A 3 -48.04 -47.15 -14.19
CA SER A 3 -48.24 -45.83 -13.58
C SER A 3 -47.34 -44.83 -14.30
N ILE A 4 -47.92 -43.70 -14.70
CA ILE A 4 -47.23 -42.42 -14.84
C ILE A 4 -47.00 -41.89 -13.42
N PHE A 5 -45.86 -41.23 -13.14
CA PHE A 5 -45.71 -39.98 -12.35
C PHE A 5 -44.31 -39.84 -11.69
N ILE A 6 -43.64 -38.75 -12.11
CA ILE A 6 -42.72 -37.84 -11.38
C ILE A 6 -41.22 -38.20 -11.25
N PRO A 7 -40.32 -37.36 -11.80
CA PRO A 7 -38.95 -37.26 -11.31
C PRO A 7 -38.93 -36.39 -10.06
N VAL A 8 -38.95 -37.01 -8.87
CA VAL A 8 -38.70 -36.32 -7.59
C VAL A 8 -37.19 -36.30 -7.35
N PHE A 9 -36.46 -35.47 -8.10
CA PHE A 9 -35.07 -35.14 -7.76
C PHE A 9 -34.74 -33.70 -8.19
N PHE A 10 -35.60 -32.76 -7.81
CA PHE A 10 -35.36 -31.33 -8.04
C PHE A 10 -35.84 -30.46 -6.87
N ILE A 11 -35.59 -30.88 -5.63
CA ILE A 11 -35.79 -30.02 -4.46
C ILE A 11 -34.70 -30.35 -3.43
N LEU A 12 -33.60 -29.59 -3.46
CA LEU A 12 -32.75 -29.19 -2.32
C LEU A 12 -31.44 -28.58 -2.83
N ILE A 13 -31.53 -27.61 -3.75
CA ILE A 13 -30.50 -26.56 -3.83
C ILE A 13 -30.99 -25.46 -2.89
N SER A 14 -30.82 -25.68 -1.59
CA SER A 14 -30.78 -24.59 -0.63
C SER A 14 -29.53 -23.78 -0.94
N VAL A 15 -29.67 -22.85 -1.90
CA VAL A 15 -28.74 -21.74 -2.06
C VAL A 15 -28.70 -21.05 -0.70
N THR A 16 -27.62 -21.26 0.04
CA THR A 16 -27.25 -20.39 1.13
C THR A 16 -26.98 -19.03 0.48
N CYS A 17 -27.99 -18.16 0.47
CA CYS A 17 -27.78 -16.75 0.24
C CYS A 17 -26.85 -16.27 1.35
N VAL A 18 -25.54 -16.26 1.06
CA VAL A 18 -24.60 -15.47 1.83
C VAL A 18 -25.05 -14.03 1.61
N ALA A 19 -25.63 -13.42 2.64
CA ALA A 19 -25.91 -12.00 2.62
C ALA A 19 -24.61 -11.28 2.27
N GLN A 20 -24.59 -10.60 1.12
CA GLN A 20 -23.45 -9.82 0.68
C GLN A 20 -23.23 -8.74 1.73
N HIS A 21 -22.14 -8.86 2.49
CA HIS A 21 -21.73 -7.80 3.37
C HIS A 21 -21.40 -6.59 2.50
N PRO A 22 -22.06 -5.43 2.69
CA PRO A 22 -21.63 -4.21 2.04
C PRO A 22 -20.18 -3.96 2.47
N ALA A 23 -19.29 -3.74 1.51
CA ALA A 23 -17.86 -3.52 1.76
C ALA A 23 -17.58 -2.37 2.75
N ASP A 24 -18.59 -1.52 3.01
CA ASP A 24 -18.53 -0.32 3.83
C ASP A 24 -18.91 -0.54 5.30
N THR A 25 -19.08 -1.80 5.73
CA THR A 25 -19.51 -2.13 7.10
C THR A 25 -18.32 -2.58 7.95
N VAL A 26 -17.94 -1.78 8.94
CA VAL A 26 -16.89 -2.14 9.91
C VAL A 26 -17.54 -2.54 11.24
N PHE A 27 -17.15 -3.70 11.77
CA PHE A 27 -17.59 -4.18 13.08
C PHE A 27 -16.64 -3.72 14.18
N ALA A 28 -17.13 -2.82 15.05
CA ALA A 28 -16.46 -2.48 16.30
C ALA A 28 -17.20 -3.18 17.46
N GLY A 29 -16.85 -4.44 17.73
CA GLY A 29 -17.54 -5.26 18.73
C GLY A 29 -18.97 -5.62 18.31
N LYS A 30 -19.97 -5.32 19.15
CA LYS A 30 -21.40 -5.57 18.87
C LYS A 30 -22.12 -4.44 18.11
N LYS A 31 -21.41 -3.37 17.76
CA LYS A 31 -21.99 -2.22 17.04
C LYS A 31 -21.56 -2.27 15.57
N VAL A 32 -22.57 -2.20 14.70
CA VAL A 32 -22.41 -2.05 13.26
C VAL A 32 -22.28 -0.55 12.99
N ILE A 33 -21.13 -0.11 12.48
CA ILE A 33 -20.95 1.25 12.01
C ILE A 33 -21.05 1.19 10.49
N THR A 34 -22.14 1.73 9.95
CA THR A 34 -22.26 1.98 8.51
C THR A 34 -21.74 3.38 8.22
N LEU A 35 -20.78 3.49 7.30
CA LEU A 35 -20.36 4.80 6.80
C LEU A 35 -21.56 5.45 6.11
N SER A 36 -21.92 6.66 6.53
CA SER A 36 -23.00 7.41 5.88
C SER A 36 -22.57 7.78 4.46
N ALA A 37 -23.38 7.47 3.47
CA ALA A 37 -23.14 7.91 2.10
C ALA A 37 -23.07 9.44 2.07
N VAL A 38 -21.90 9.98 1.75
CA VAL A 38 -21.75 11.42 1.50
C VAL A 38 -22.35 11.69 0.12
N VAL A 39 -23.58 12.22 0.10
CA VAL A 39 -24.18 12.76 -1.12
C VAL A 39 -23.41 14.02 -1.46
N ILE A 40 -22.51 13.94 -2.44
CA ILE A 40 -21.92 15.13 -3.04
C ILE A 40 -23.05 15.80 -3.83
N ASP A 41 -23.42 17.00 -3.41
CA ASP A 41 -24.48 17.82 -3.99
C ASP A 41 -24.44 17.84 -5.54
N LYS A 42 -25.60 18.06 -6.17
CA LYS A 42 -25.81 18.07 -7.64
C LYS A 42 -24.99 19.13 -8.40
N ASN A 43 -24.23 19.96 -7.69
CA ASN A 43 -23.37 21.01 -8.21
C ASN A 43 -21.87 20.69 -8.06
N LEU A 44 -21.47 19.41 -8.01
CA LEU A 44 -20.06 19.04 -8.06
C LEU A 44 -19.43 19.57 -9.36
N ASN A 45 -18.62 20.62 -9.24
CA ASN A 45 -17.80 21.13 -10.34
C ASN A 45 -16.69 20.10 -10.64
N VAL A 46 -17.01 19.11 -11.48
CA VAL A 46 -16.09 18.03 -11.85
C VAL A 46 -14.76 18.56 -12.40
N PRO A 47 -14.72 19.56 -13.32
CA PRO A 47 -13.46 20.18 -13.73
C PRO A 47 -12.65 20.78 -12.58
N GLY A 48 -13.31 21.50 -11.66
CA GLY A 48 -12.67 22.06 -10.48
C GLY A 48 -12.11 21.00 -9.53
N PHE A 49 -12.85 19.91 -9.34
CA PHE A 49 -12.40 18.76 -8.55
C PHE A 49 -11.19 18.07 -9.19
N ILE A 50 -11.23 17.80 -10.50
CA ILE A 50 -10.10 17.23 -11.25
C ILE A 50 -8.88 18.14 -11.13
N ASN A 51 -9.03 19.46 -11.30
CA ASN A 51 -7.94 20.42 -11.16
C ASN A 51 -7.39 20.45 -9.73
N LYS A 52 -8.25 20.37 -8.71
CA LYS A 52 -7.84 20.30 -7.32
C LYS A 52 -7.01 19.05 -7.04
N ILE A 53 -7.43 17.89 -7.52
CA ILE A 53 -6.65 16.64 -7.41
C ILE A 53 -5.32 16.76 -8.15
N LYS A 54 -5.32 17.29 -9.38
CA LYS A 54 -4.10 17.47 -10.18
C LYS A 54 -3.11 18.44 -9.51
N ALA A 55 -3.60 19.47 -8.84
CA ALA A 55 -2.79 20.45 -8.11
C ALA A 55 -2.44 20.01 -6.68
N ASP A 56 -3.02 18.92 -6.18
CA ASP A 56 -2.79 18.46 -4.83
C ASP A 56 -1.37 17.88 -4.69
N THR A 57 -0.56 18.54 -3.88
CA THR A 57 0.82 18.13 -3.59
C THR A 57 0.96 17.47 -2.22
N SER A 58 -0.13 17.27 -1.48
CA SER A 58 -0.12 16.72 -0.12
C SER A 58 0.51 15.33 -0.07
N TYR A 59 0.16 14.46 -1.02
CA TYR A 59 0.76 13.13 -1.15
C TYR A 59 2.27 13.23 -1.38
N TYR A 60 2.69 13.99 -2.39
CA TYR A 60 4.11 14.17 -2.67
C TYR A 60 4.87 14.79 -1.49
N LYS A 61 4.27 15.78 -0.81
CA LYS A 61 4.84 16.41 0.39
C LYS A 61 5.02 15.40 1.52
N ALA A 62 4.09 14.48 1.72
CA ALA A 62 4.22 13.42 2.72
C ALA A 62 5.46 12.54 2.46
N PHE A 63 5.73 12.20 1.20
CA PHE A 63 6.98 11.50 0.85
C PHE A 63 8.22 12.35 1.11
N LYS A 64 8.18 13.65 0.78
CA LYS A 64 9.31 14.53 1.12
C LYS A 64 9.49 14.71 2.63
N ASN A 65 8.44 14.62 3.43
CA ASN A 65 8.54 14.66 4.89
C ASN A 65 9.40 13.51 5.44
N LEU A 66 9.30 12.32 4.84
CA LEU A 66 10.15 11.20 5.20
C LEU A 66 11.64 11.49 5.01
N ARG A 67 12.02 12.47 4.18
CA ARG A 67 13.44 12.85 3.96
C ARG A 67 13.97 13.83 5.01
N VAL A 68 13.09 14.56 5.69
CA VAL A 68 13.47 15.62 6.64
C VAL A 68 13.19 15.29 8.10
N LEU A 69 12.57 14.14 8.37
CA LEU A 69 12.26 13.68 9.73
C LEU A 69 13.11 12.47 10.13
N GLY A 70 13.37 12.32 11.43
CA GLY A 70 13.88 11.07 11.99
C GLY A 70 12.72 10.13 12.31
N PHE A 71 12.83 8.85 11.93
CA PHE A 71 11.79 7.85 12.19
C PHE A 71 12.40 6.45 12.30
N THR A 72 11.61 5.51 12.83
CA THR A 72 11.93 4.08 12.79
C THR A 72 10.90 3.39 11.91
N ALA A 73 11.34 2.51 11.03
CA ALA A 73 10.47 1.74 10.14
C ALA A 73 10.69 0.24 10.34
N ILE A 74 9.60 -0.51 10.22
CA ILE A 74 9.60 -1.96 10.10
C ILE A 74 9.17 -2.24 8.67
N ASN A 75 10.02 -2.91 7.91
CA ASN A 75 9.83 -3.19 6.50
C ASN A 75 9.62 -4.70 6.33
N ASP A 76 8.56 -5.08 5.62
CA ASP A 76 8.29 -6.46 5.21
C ASP A 76 8.05 -6.43 3.70
N ILE A 77 9.06 -6.86 2.95
CA ILE A 77 9.07 -6.87 1.49
C ILE A 77 8.98 -8.32 1.04
N ARG A 78 7.97 -8.64 0.23
CA ARG A 78 7.71 -10.01 -0.25
C ARG A 78 7.65 -10.04 -1.76
N MET A 79 8.43 -10.92 -2.36
CA MET A 79 8.41 -11.21 -3.78
C MET A 79 7.63 -12.50 -3.98
N ASN A 80 6.46 -12.38 -4.59
CA ASN A 80 5.60 -13.52 -4.87
C ASN A 80 5.77 -13.96 -6.31
N ASP A 81 5.64 -15.26 -6.56
CA ASP A 81 5.60 -15.80 -7.91
C ASP A 81 4.22 -15.59 -8.58
N LYS A 82 4.05 -16.12 -9.79
CA LYS A 82 2.78 -16.00 -10.54
C LYS A 82 1.62 -16.76 -9.89
N ARG A 83 1.90 -17.71 -9.00
CA ARG A 83 0.91 -18.51 -8.25
C ARG A 83 0.57 -17.86 -6.91
N GLY A 84 1.32 -16.84 -6.50
CA GLY A 84 1.18 -16.13 -5.24
C GLY A 84 2.07 -16.68 -4.12
N ASP A 85 2.92 -17.67 -4.42
CA ASP A 85 3.81 -18.29 -3.45
C ASP A 85 5.03 -17.38 -3.18
N LEU A 86 5.52 -17.39 -1.94
CA LEU A 86 6.66 -16.57 -1.53
C LEU A 86 7.96 -17.09 -2.16
N LYS A 87 8.59 -16.29 -3.02
CA LYS A 87 9.87 -16.60 -3.67
C LYS A 87 11.06 -16.05 -2.90
N ALA A 88 10.96 -14.82 -2.42
CA ALA A 88 12.00 -14.13 -1.66
C ALA A 88 11.37 -13.08 -0.74
N SER A 89 12.04 -12.75 0.36
CA SER A 89 11.59 -11.70 1.27
C SER A 89 12.73 -10.93 1.93
N LEU A 90 12.40 -9.75 2.46
CA LEU A 90 13.23 -8.96 3.35
C LEU A 90 12.37 -8.46 4.51
N ILE A 91 12.73 -8.82 5.73
CA ILE A 91 12.18 -8.25 6.95
C ILE A 91 13.29 -7.42 7.60
N SER A 92 13.08 -6.13 7.77
CA SER A 92 14.09 -5.26 8.37
C SER A 92 13.50 -4.21 9.29
N LYS A 93 14.31 -3.77 10.27
CA LYS A 93 14.02 -2.63 11.12
C LYS A 93 15.09 -1.59 10.90
N THR A 94 14.69 -0.40 10.44
CA THR A 94 15.61 0.69 10.15
C THR A 94 15.29 1.91 11.00
N LYS A 95 16.31 2.71 11.29
CA LYS A 95 16.17 3.99 12.01
C LYS A 95 16.84 5.09 11.20
N GLN A 96 16.04 6.04 10.73
CA GLN A 96 16.55 7.25 10.12
C GLN A 96 16.89 8.29 11.20
N LEU A 97 18.11 8.80 11.17
CA LEU A 97 18.59 9.88 12.01
C LEU A 97 18.69 11.15 11.17
N ARG A 98 18.34 12.28 11.78
CA ARG A 98 18.37 13.58 11.14
C ARG A 98 19.17 14.56 12.01
N GLN A 99 20.31 15.01 11.50
CA GLN A 99 21.23 15.94 12.20
C GLN A 99 21.87 16.89 11.18
N ASN A 100 22.11 18.16 11.55
CA ASN A 100 22.86 19.14 10.75
C ASN A 100 22.43 19.23 9.27
N ASN A 101 21.14 19.32 9.00
CA ASN A 101 20.60 19.33 7.64
C ASN A 101 20.91 18.08 6.75
N CYS A 102 21.41 16.99 7.35
CA CYS A 102 21.59 15.68 6.75
C CYS A 102 20.71 14.58 7.38
N ARG A 103 20.36 13.56 6.59
CA ARG A 103 19.80 12.29 7.06
C ARG A 103 20.77 11.13 6.81
N THR A 104 20.74 10.17 7.71
CA THR A 104 21.47 8.89 7.63
C THR A 104 20.54 7.77 8.09
N MET A 105 20.80 6.54 7.68
CA MET A 105 19.99 5.38 8.12
C MET A 105 20.85 4.33 8.79
N GLN A 106 20.32 3.77 9.88
CA GLN A 106 20.87 2.63 10.58
C GLN A 106 19.96 1.43 10.35
N VAL A 107 20.55 0.28 10.02
CA VAL A 107 19.85 -1.01 9.97
C VAL A 107 19.99 -1.65 11.35
N LEU A 108 18.88 -1.77 12.08
CA LEU A 108 18.85 -2.33 13.44
C LEU A 108 18.71 -3.86 13.42
N SER A 109 17.96 -4.39 12.47
CA SER A 109 17.84 -5.82 12.19
C SER A 109 17.48 -6.01 10.72
N GLU A 110 17.95 -7.09 10.13
CA GLU A 110 17.64 -7.44 8.74
C GLU A 110 17.74 -8.95 8.56
N GLU A 111 16.70 -9.54 7.99
CA GLU A 111 16.62 -10.94 7.61
C GLU A 111 16.08 -11.03 6.18
N SER A 112 16.76 -11.78 5.33
CA SER A 112 16.34 -12.00 3.94
C SER A 112 16.22 -13.49 3.63
N THR A 113 15.29 -13.85 2.75
CA THR A 113 15.10 -15.22 2.29
C THR A 113 15.11 -15.31 0.76
N GLY A 114 15.40 -16.50 0.23
CA GLY A 114 15.44 -16.76 -1.20
C GLY A 114 16.56 -15.98 -1.91
N ASP A 115 16.30 -15.60 -3.15
CA ASP A 115 17.21 -14.84 -4.01
C ASP A 115 16.97 -13.32 -3.91
N PHE A 116 16.65 -12.80 -2.71
CA PHE A 116 16.37 -11.36 -2.52
C PHE A 116 17.56 -10.47 -2.93
N TYR A 117 18.77 -10.93 -2.63
CA TYR A 117 20.03 -10.31 -3.00
C TYR A 117 20.74 -11.13 -4.08
N ASN A 118 21.45 -10.44 -4.96
CA ASN A 118 22.45 -11.03 -5.85
C ASN A 118 23.73 -11.39 -5.10
N ASP A 119 24.65 -12.11 -5.75
CA ASP A 119 25.94 -12.52 -5.16
C ASP A 119 26.80 -11.32 -4.71
N ASP A 120 26.67 -10.19 -5.38
CA ASP A 120 27.34 -8.92 -5.05
C ASP A 120 26.63 -8.11 -3.95
N LYS A 121 25.58 -8.68 -3.33
CA LYS A 121 24.67 -8.05 -2.37
C LYS A 121 23.82 -6.89 -2.91
N SER A 122 23.72 -6.71 -4.23
CA SER A 122 22.72 -5.82 -4.81
C SER A 122 21.31 -6.44 -4.76
N TYR A 123 20.27 -5.62 -4.80
CA TYR A 123 18.89 -6.13 -4.82
C TYR A 123 18.59 -6.80 -6.16
N ASN A 124 18.15 -8.07 -6.14
CA ASN A 124 17.83 -8.84 -7.34
C ASN A 124 16.54 -8.37 -8.04
N TYR A 125 15.63 -7.74 -7.28
CA TYR A 125 14.31 -7.36 -7.77
C TYR A 125 14.19 -5.85 -8.03
N TYR A 126 13.66 -5.46 -9.18
CA TYR A 126 13.38 -4.06 -9.50
C TYR A 126 12.48 -3.38 -8.46
N THR A 127 11.44 -4.07 -7.97
CA THR A 127 10.55 -3.55 -6.92
C THR A 127 11.31 -3.30 -5.61
N ALA A 128 12.27 -4.16 -5.26
CA ALA A 128 13.13 -3.96 -4.09
C ALA A 128 14.06 -2.75 -4.28
N GLN A 129 14.65 -2.59 -5.48
CA GLN A 129 15.47 -1.42 -5.83
C GLN A 129 14.66 -0.12 -5.75
N MET A 130 13.44 -0.11 -6.32
CA MET A 130 12.52 1.01 -6.25
C MET A 130 12.18 1.37 -4.80
N TYR A 131 11.78 0.39 -4.00
CA TYR A 131 11.49 0.59 -2.58
C TYR A 131 12.70 1.18 -1.83
N ALA A 132 13.88 0.59 -2.01
CA ALA A 132 15.10 1.06 -1.37
C ALA A 132 15.45 2.50 -1.78
N SER A 133 15.29 2.86 -3.06
CA SER A 133 15.54 4.23 -3.53
C SER A 133 14.60 5.28 -2.92
N LEU A 134 13.38 4.88 -2.55
CA LEU A 134 12.38 5.78 -2.00
C LEU A 134 12.50 5.90 -0.48
N PHE A 135 12.74 4.78 0.21
CA PHE A 135 12.59 4.69 1.65
C PHE A 135 13.91 4.51 2.40
N PHE A 136 14.96 3.99 1.77
CA PHE A 136 16.25 3.78 2.41
C PHE A 136 17.23 4.91 2.10
N THR A 137 18.23 5.06 2.97
CA THR A 137 19.28 6.07 2.81
C THR A 137 20.63 5.37 2.87
N ASN A 138 21.42 5.50 1.80
CA ASN A 138 22.79 5.01 1.76
C ASN A 138 23.74 6.15 2.12
N GLY A 139 24.55 5.95 3.16
CA GLY A 139 25.46 6.99 3.66
C GLY A 139 24.73 8.19 4.26
N SER A 140 25.15 9.39 3.88
CA SER A 140 24.60 10.67 4.35
C SER A 140 24.06 11.48 3.18
N VAL A 141 22.81 11.95 3.29
CA VAL A 141 22.16 12.80 2.28
C VAL A 141 21.75 14.11 2.94
N CYS A 142 22.20 15.23 2.37
CA CYS A 142 22.03 16.56 2.94
C CYS A 142 21.26 17.50 2.02
N GLY A 143 20.70 18.58 2.57
CA GLY A 143 20.07 19.64 1.78
C GLY A 143 18.65 19.32 1.28
N GLU A 144 18.06 18.21 1.71
CA GLU A 144 16.69 17.86 1.35
C GLU A 144 15.68 18.76 2.07
N THR A 145 14.61 19.13 1.35
CA THR A 145 13.51 19.95 1.85
C THR A 145 12.16 19.30 1.54
N ASN A 146 11.16 19.55 2.38
CA ASN A 146 9.77 19.13 2.13
C ASN A 146 8.91 20.18 1.42
N ILE A 147 9.52 21.24 0.88
CA ILE A 147 8.82 22.25 0.07
C ILE A 147 8.39 21.62 -1.27
N VAL A 148 7.12 21.82 -1.63
CA VAL A 148 6.49 21.36 -2.87
C VAL A 148 5.87 22.58 -3.56
N GLY A 149 5.95 22.67 -4.89
CA GLY A 149 5.37 23.78 -5.68
C GLY A 149 6.36 24.70 -6.40
N ASN A 150 7.67 24.59 -6.15
CA ASN A 150 8.70 25.43 -6.82
C ASN A 150 9.48 24.72 -7.94
N THR A 151 9.02 23.54 -8.37
CA THR A 151 9.69 22.75 -9.41
C THR A 151 8.65 22.45 -10.49
N GLU A 152 8.70 23.18 -11.60
CA GLU A 152 8.03 22.73 -12.82
C GLU A 152 8.68 21.42 -13.25
N PHE A 153 7.86 20.38 -13.46
CA PHE A 153 8.34 19.16 -14.07
C PHE A 153 8.63 19.48 -15.54
N SER A 154 9.90 19.73 -15.87
CA SER A 154 10.36 19.76 -17.25
C SER A 154 9.97 18.43 -17.89
N THR A 155 9.04 18.49 -18.84
CA THR A 155 8.70 17.36 -19.71
C THR A 155 9.72 17.24 -20.82
#